data_AF-A0A6G7XJI5-F1
#
_entry.id   AF-A0A6G7XJI5-F1
#
_cell.length_a   1.000
_cell.length_b   1.000
_cell.length_c   1.000
_cell.angle_alpha   90.00
_cell.angle_beta   90.00
_cell.angle_gamma   90.00
#
_symmetry.space_group_name_H-M   'P 1'
#
loop_
_entity.id
_entity.type
_entity.pdbx_description
1 polymer ?
#
loop_
_entity_poly.entity_id
_entity_poly.type
_entity_poly.pdbx_seq_one_letter_code
_entity_poly.pdbx_strand_id
1 'polypeptide(L)'
;MGGAVLMGAASERDQAVTLNLADAVTKELFEAILEKFDLDHGNAEFGEGDYVTVEAPNHATCMVDIAHCKSVRDLVEAMAGEIVDFDSDEEFTNCWSAEFAEHNGFTPLSFIRGLEEDARHFRRASREMKKLLKWGI
;
A
#
# COMPACT_ATOMS: atom_id res chain seq x y z
N MET A 1 -17.78 37.12 53.97
CA MET A 1 -18.21 37.88 52.77
C MET A 1 -17.02 37.88 51.84
N GLY A 2 -16.99 37.05 50.78
CA GLY A 2 -17.76 37.25 49.55
C GLY A 2 -16.78 37.81 48.52
N GLY A 3 -16.19 36.97 47.67
CA GLY A 3 -16.54 36.95 46.26
C GLY A 3 -15.37 36.40 45.45
N ALA A 4 -15.62 35.34 44.70
CA ALA A 4 -14.70 34.75 43.73
C ALA A 4 -14.70 35.57 42.44
N VAL A 5 -13.55 35.65 41.77
CA VAL A 5 -13.48 35.94 40.33
C VAL A 5 -12.61 34.87 39.68
N LEU A 6 -13.26 34.01 38.92
CA LEU A 6 -12.69 33.04 37.99
C LEU A 6 -11.88 33.79 36.92
N MET A 7 -10.57 33.61 36.87
CA MET A 7 -9.83 33.73 35.61
C MET A 7 -9.68 32.32 35.04
N GLY A 8 -10.35 32.12 33.92
CA GLY A 8 -10.49 30.84 33.25
C GLY A 8 -9.14 30.20 32.95
N ALA A 9 -9.10 28.89 33.13
CA ALA A 9 -8.11 28.01 32.53
C ALA A 9 -8.07 28.31 31.03
N ALA A 10 -6.97 28.91 30.56
CA ALA A 10 -6.60 28.83 29.17
C ALA A 10 -6.48 27.33 28.87
N SER A 11 -7.45 26.83 28.12
CA SER A 11 -7.62 25.41 27.84
C SER A 11 -6.35 24.84 27.23
N GLU A 12 -5.97 23.65 27.65
CA GLU A 12 -4.95 22.77 27.07
C GLU A 12 -5.17 22.45 25.57
N ARG A 13 -6.10 23.13 24.89
CA ARG A 13 -6.38 23.05 23.45
C ARG A 13 -5.46 23.90 22.58
N ASP A 14 -4.57 24.69 23.18
CA ASP A 14 -3.53 25.47 22.49
C ASP A 14 -2.12 24.89 22.66
N GLN A 15 -2.01 23.61 23.04
CA GLN A 15 -0.84 22.83 22.64
C GLN A 15 -0.99 22.54 21.16
N ALA A 16 -0.48 23.49 20.37
CA ALA A 16 0.22 23.25 19.13
C ALA A 16 0.31 21.76 18.79
N VAL A 17 -0.73 21.28 18.11
CA VAL A 17 -0.62 20.22 17.14
C VAL A 17 0.17 20.83 15.98
N THR A 18 1.41 21.19 16.25
CA THR A 18 2.51 21.12 15.28
C THR A 18 2.57 19.65 14.95
N LEU A 19 1.66 19.24 14.08
CA LEU A 19 1.81 18.05 13.29
C LEU A 19 3.20 18.18 12.67
N ASN A 20 4.15 17.44 13.24
CA ASN A 20 5.25 16.89 12.46
C ASN A 20 4.60 15.87 11.50
N LEU A 21 3.79 16.37 10.56
CA LEU A 21 3.09 15.64 9.49
C LEU A 21 4.04 15.24 8.36
N ALA A 22 5.32 15.61 8.47
CA ALA A 22 6.27 15.48 7.40
C ALA A 22 6.75 14.03 7.16
N ASP A 23 6.73 13.16 8.17
CA ASP A 23 7.54 11.93 8.13
C ASP A 23 6.86 10.67 8.76
N ALA A 24 5.53 10.60 8.78
CA ALA A 24 4.83 9.37 9.20
C ALA A 24 4.05 8.80 8.02
N VAL A 25 4.33 7.54 7.68
CA VAL A 25 3.48 6.74 6.79
C VAL A 25 2.16 6.51 7.51
N THR A 26 1.08 7.16 7.05
CA THR A 26 -0.26 6.95 7.59
C THR A 26 -1.09 6.06 6.68
N LYS A 27 -2.14 5.47 7.25
CA LYS A 27 -3.10 4.65 6.51
C LYS A 27 -3.79 5.45 5.40
N GLU A 28 -4.16 6.69 5.66
CA GLU A 28 -4.83 7.55 4.67
C GLU A 28 -3.94 7.86 3.47
N LEU A 29 -2.64 8.08 3.72
CA LEU A 29 -1.67 8.28 2.65
C LEU A 29 -1.51 7.01 1.81
N PHE A 30 -1.42 5.86 2.47
CA PHE A 30 -1.33 4.57 1.79
C PHE A 30 -2.56 4.32 0.92
N GLU A 31 -3.77 4.52 1.44
CA GLU A 31 -5.02 4.40 0.67
C GLU A 31 -5.04 5.33 -0.56
N ALA A 32 -4.56 6.58 -0.42
CA ALA A 32 -4.44 7.50 -1.54
C ALA A 32 -3.44 7.02 -2.61
N ILE A 33 -2.37 6.34 -2.21
CA ILE A 33 -1.41 5.71 -3.13
C ILE A 33 -2.08 4.52 -3.84
N LEU A 34 -2.79 3.65 -3.10
CA LEU A 34 -3.50 2.51 -3.67
C LEU A 34 -4.50 2.94 -4.74
N GLU A 35 -5.34 3.93 -4.43
CA GLU A 35 -6.33 4.48 -5.37
C GLU A 35 -5.65 5.04 -6.63
N LYS A 36 -4.57 5.81 -6.45
CA LYS A 36 -3.85 6.45 -7.56
C LYS A 36 -3.26 5.45 -8.54
N PHE A 37 -2.76 4.32 -8.05
CA PHE A 37 -2.07 3.32 -8.86
C PHE A 37 -2.91 2.07 -9.13
N ASP A 38 -4.18 2.07 -8.70
CA ASP A 38 -5.13 0.97 -8.88
C ASP A 38 -4.61 -0.35 -8.28
N LEU A 39 -4.17 -0.28 -7.02
CA LEU A 39 -3.50 -1.36 -6.28
C LEU A 39 -4.31 -1.94 -5.11
N ASP A 40 -5.63 -1.73 -5.12
CA ASP A 40 -6.57 -2.31 -4.16
C ASP A 40 -7.74 -2.95 -4.90
N HIS A 41 -7.79 -4.28 -4.90
CA HIS A 41 -8.85 -5.08 -5.53
C HIS A 41 -9.54 -6.01 -4.51
N GLY A 42 -9.47 -5.67 -3.22
CA GLY A 42 -10.15 -6.38 -2.13
C GLY A 42 -9.26 -6.91 -0.99
N ASN A 43 -7.95 -7.07 -1.22
CA ASN A 43 -6.98 -7.66 -0.30
C ASN A 43 -5.80 -6.73 0.05
N ALA A 44 -5.85 -5.45 -0.36
CA ALA A 44 -4.84 -4.49 0.08
C ALA A 44 -5.06 -4.12 1.56
N GLU A 45 -3.99 -4.15 2.34
CA GLU A 45 -4.04 -3.96 3.79
C GLU A 45 -2.86 -3.12 4.26
N PHE A 46 -3.15 -2.18 5.17
CA PHE A 46 -2.13 -1.51 5.96
C PHE A 46 -1.88 -2.36 7.22
N GLY A 47 -0.80 -3.13 7.23
CA GLY A 47 -0.48 -4.06 8.31
C GLY A 47 -0.16 -3.37 9.64
N GLU A 48 0.08 -4.17 10.69
CA GLU A 48 0.45 -3.70 12.03
C GLU A 48 1.91 -3.16 12.12
N GLY A 49 2.32 -2.31 11.18
CA GLY A 49 3.49 -1.43 11.27
C GLY A 49 4.64 -1.73 10.31
N ASP A 50 4.93 -3.00 10.03
CA ASP A 50 6.17 -3.37 9.34
C ASP A 50 5.97 -3.73 7.86
N TYR A 51 4.72 -3.93 7.43
CA TYR A 51 4.40 -4.27 6.05
C TYR A 51 3.05 -3.69 5.63
N VAL A 52 2.87 -3.59 4.31
CA VAL A 52 1.57 -3.39 3.66
C VAL A 52 1.39 -4.45 2.58
N THR A 53 0.14 -4.76 2.24
CA THR A 53 -0.18 -5.59 1.09
C THR A 53 -0.84 -4.76 0.02
N VAL A 54 -0.51 -5.05 -1.24
CA VAL A 54 -1.12 -4.45 -2.42
C VAL A 54 -1.63 -5.55 -3.33
N GLU A 55 -2.67 -5.26 -4.10
CA GLU A 55 -3.31 -6.26 -4.95
C GLU A 55 -3.50 -5.73 -6.37
N ALA A 56 -3.33 -6.59 -7.36
CA ALA A 56 -3.59 -6.30 -8.77
C ALA A 56 -4.98 -6.83 -9.23
N PRO A 57 -5.46 -6.44 -10.43
CA PRO A 57 -6.83 -6.74 -10.86
C PRO A 57 -7.22 -8.22 -10.95
N ASN A 58 -6.27 -9.14 -11.14
CA ASN A 58 -6.52 -10.59 -11.14
C ASN A 58 -6.13 -11.25 -9.80
N HIS A 59 -6.11 -10.47 -8.73
CA HIS A 59 -5.92 -10.89 -7.34
C HIS A 59 -4.51 -11.38 -6.95
N ALA A 60 -3.50 -11.13 -7.79
CA ALA A 60 -2.12 -11.24 -7.34
C ALA A 60 -1.85 -10.23 -6.23
N THR A 61 -1.32 -10.69 -5.10
CA THR A 61 -1.02 -9.88 -3.93
C THR A 61 0.49 -9.82 -3.72
N CYS A 62 1.03 -8.62 -3.47
CA CYS A 62 2.42 -8.43 -3.06
C CYS A 62 2.46 -7.86 -1.64
N MET A 63 3.36 -8.40 -0.81
CA MET A 63 3.70 -7.82 0.49
C MET A 63 4.89 -6.87 0.31
N VAL A 64 4.80 -5.69 0.89
CA VAL A 64 5.84 -4.66 0.83
C VAL A 64 6.32 -4.39 2.25
N ASP A 65 7.62 -4.57 2.51
CA ASP A 65 8.25 -4.17 3.77
C ASP A 65 8.30 -2.64 3.84
N ILE A 66 7.69 -2.08 4.90
CA ILE A 66 7.67 -0.64 5.17
C ILE A 66 8.32 -0.28 6.51
N ALA A 67 8.94 -1.23 7.21
CA ALA A 67 9.52 -1.03 8.54
C ALA A 67 10.61 0.07 8.54
N HIS A 68 11.27 0.26 7.41
CA HIS A 68 12.31 1.26 7.20
C HIS A 68 11.79 2.60 6.65
N CYS A 69 10.52 2.68 6.25
CA CYS A 69 9.93 3.86 5.62
C CYS A 69 9.68 4.96 6.64
N LYS A 70 10.24 6.14 6.39
CA LYS A 70 10.10 7.34 7.26
C LYS A 70 9.42 8.49 6.54
N SER A 71 9.04 8.30 5.28
CA SER A 71 8.44 9.34 4.47
C SER A 71 7.55 8.72 3.40
N VAL A 72 6.69 9.55 2.80
CA VAL A 72 5.91 9.17 1.61
C VAL A 72 6.83 8.68 0.49
N ARG A 73 7.99 9.32 0.36
CA ARG A 73 8.98 8.99 -0.65
C ARG A 73 9.52 7.58 -0.44
N ASP A 74 9.88 7.23 0.80
CA ASP A 74 10.37 5.89 1.14
C ASP A 74 9.30 4.83 0.86
N LEU A 75 8.05 5.08 1.24
CA LEU A 75 6.94 4.17 0.98
C LEU A 75 6.75 3.93 -0.53
N VAL A 76 6.70 5.00 -1.33
CA VAL A 76 6.55 4.90 -2.78
C VAL A 76 7.74 4.18 -3.42
N GLU A 77 8.95 4.37 -2.89
CA GLU A 77 10.16 3.68 -3.35
C GLU A 77 10.12 2.19 -3.01
N ALA A 78 9.75 1.83 -1.77
CA ALA A 78 9.59 0.45 -1.32
C ALA A 78 8.53 -0.28 -2.16
N MET A 79 7.33 0.31 -2.30
CA MET A 79 6.26 -0.27 -3.12
C MET A 79 6.70 -0.45 -4.57
N ALA A 80 7.34 0.55 -5.18
CA ALA A 80 7.79 0.46 -6.57
C ALA A 80 8.95 -0.54 -6.77
N GLY A 81 9.72 -0.81 -5.73
CA GLY A 81 10.75 -1.84 -5.68
C GLY A 81 10.10 -3.22 -5.68
N GLU A 82 9.32 -3.52 -4.66
CA GLU A 82 8.77 -4.87 -4.43
C GLU A 82 7.83 -5.33 -5.56
N ILE A 83 6.89 -4.48 -6.00
CA ILE A 83 5.88 -4.91 -6.99
C ILE A 83 6.49 -5.19 -8.37
N VAL A 84 7.63 -4.57 -8.71
CA VAL A 84 8.24 -4.76 -10.05
C VAL A 84 8.81 -6.16 -10.23
N ASP A 85 9.16 -6.80 -9.11
CA ASP A 85 9.83 -8.09 -9.05
C ASP A 85 8.83 -9.26 -9.03
N PHE A 86 7.53 -8.98 -9.07
CA PHE A 86 6.48 -10.01 -9.20
C PHE A 86 6.72 -10.91 -10.43
N ASP A 87 6.84 -12.21 -10.19
CA ASP A 87 7.09 -13.26 -11.19
C ASP A 87 5.86 -14.18 -11.33
N SER A 88 5.20 -14.09 -12.49
CA SER A 88 4.02 -14.87 -12.80
C SER A 88 4.28 -16.38 -12.87
N ASP A 89 5.48 -16.80 -13.26
CA ASP A 89 5.82 -18.23 -13.38
C ASP A 89 6.09 -18.85 -12.01
N GLU A 90 6.74 -18.09 -11.12
CA GLU A 90 6.94 -18.49 -9.72
C GLU A 90 5.61 -18.60 -8.98
N GLU A 91 4.75 -17.59 -9.08
CA GLU A 91 3.42 -17.59 -8.46
C GLU A 91 2.53 -18.71 -9.00
N PHE A 92 2.58 -18.97 -10.31
CA PHE A 92 1.88 -20.12 -10.88
C PHE A 92 2.37 -21.43 -10.24
N THR A 93 3.68 -21.61 -10.11
CA THR A 93 4.26 -22.82 -9.52
C THR A 93 3.87 -23.00 -8.05
N ASN A 94 3.79 -21.90 -7.30
CA ASN A 94 3.49 -21.91 -5.87
C ASN A 94 1.98 -22.12 -5.59
N CYS A 95 1.10 -21.54 -6.39
CA CYS A 95 -0.34 -21.54 -6.14
C CYS A 95 -1.11 -22.61 -6.91
N TRP A 96 -0.62 -23.04 -8.08
CA TRP A 96 -1.40 -23.90 -8.95
C TRP A 96 -1.53 -25.33 -8.41
N SER A 97 -2.77 -25.78 -8.26
CA SER A 97 -3.14 -27.17 -8.06
C SER A 97 -4.45 -27.49 -8.78
N ALA A 98 -4.74 -28.78 -9.00
CA ALA A 98 -6.01 -29.19 -9.60
C ALA A 98 -7.20 -28.79 -8.72
N GLU A 99 -7.04 -28.90 -7.40
CA GLU A 99 -8.03 -28.51 -6.41
C GLU A 99 -8.27 -26.99 -6.42
N PHE A 100 -7.21 -26.19 -6.51
CA PHE A 100 -7.31 -24.74 -6.65
C PHE A 100 -8.04 -24.36 -7.94
N ALA A 101 -7.70 -25.02 -9.05
CA ALA A 101 -8.32 -24.80 -10.34
C ALA A 101 -9.82 -25.08 -10.33
N GLU A 102 -10.24 -26.21 -9.75
CA GLU A 102 -11.64 -26.59 -9.65
C GLU A 102 -12.43 -25.64 -8.74
N HIS A 103 -11.87 -25.29 -7.58
CA HIS A 103 -12.52 -24.38 -6.63
C HIS A 103 -12.76 -22.98 -7.22
N ASN A 104 -11.79 -22.46 -7.98
CA ASN A 104 -11.83 -21.10 -8.51
C ASN A 104 -12.30 -21.03 -9.98
N GLY A 105 -12.60 -22.17 -10.60
CA GLY A 105 -13.05 -22.23 -12.00
C GLY A 105 -11.98 -21.86 -13.02
N PHE A 106 -10.70 -22.05 -12.69
CA PHE A 106 -9.60 -21.74 -13.60
C PHE A 106 -9.15 -22.94 -14.43
N THR A 107 -8.74 -22.64 -15.66
CA THR A 107 -7.83 -23.49 -16.42
C THR A 107 -6.38 -23.06 -16.17
N PRO A 108 -5.37 -23.92 -16.37
CA PRO A 108 -3.97 -23.49 -16.23
C PRO A 108 -3.66 -22.24 -17.05
N LEU A 109 -4.16 -22.22 -18.30
CA LEU A 109 -3.95 -21.12 -19.23
C LEU A 109 -4.64 -19.82 -18.78
N SER A 110 -5.85 -19.89 -18.22
CA SER A 110 -6.52 -18.67 -17.74
C SER A 110 -5.85 -18.12 -16.48
N PHE A 111 -5.35 -18.99 -15.60
CA PHE A 111 -4.66 -18.54 -14.38
C PHE A 111 -3.33 -17.86 -14.70
N ILE A 112 -2.46 -18.49 -15.50
CA ILE A 112 -1.18 -17.87 -15.86
C ILE A 112 -1.38 -16.55 -16.62
N ARG A 113 -2.41 -16.44 -17.47
CA ARG A 113 -2.73 -15.17 -18.15
C ARG A 113 -3.12 -14.06 -17.18
N GLY A 114 -3.89 -14.38 -16.14
CA GLY A 114 -4.22 -13.43 -15.07
C GLY A 114 -2.97 -12.95 -14.34
N LEU A 115 -2.07 -13.88 -13.97
CA LEU A 115 -0.79 -13.54 -13.33
C LEU A 115 0.10 -12.69 -14.25
N GLU A 116 0.16 -12.98 -15.54
CA GLU A 116 0.90 -12.17 -16.51
C GLU A 116 0.31 -10.76 -16.68
N GLU A 117 -1.02 -10.63 -16.62
CA GLU A 117 -1.71 -9.34 -16.63
C GLU A 117 -1.38 -8.52 -15.39
N ASP A 118 -1.40 -9.14 -14.22
CA ASP A 118 -1.05 -8.51 -12.94
C ASP A 118 0.43 -8.11 -12.90
N ALA A 119 1.33 -8.97 -13.40
CA ALA A 119 2.74 -8.64 -13.55
C ALA A 119 2.95 -7.42 -14.47
N ARG A 120 2.15 -7.27 -15.54
CA ARG A 120 2.18 -6.08 -16.40
C ARG A 120 1.63 -4.85 -15.67
N HIS A 121 0.57 -5.01 -14.90
CA HIS A 121 -0.03 -3.95 -14.08
C HIS A 121 0.96 -3.41 -13.06
N PHE A 122 1.57 -4.28 -12.25
CA PHE A 122 2.59 -3.89 -11.27
C PHE A 122 3.80 -3.19 -11.91
N ARG A 123 4.32 -3.72 -13.03
CA ARG A 123 5.43 -3.06 -13.76
C ARG A 123 5.05 -1.67 -14.28
N ARG A 124 3.79 -1.46 -14.67
CA ARG A 124 3.28 -0.14 -15.06
C ARG A 124 3.18 0.77 -13.84
N ALA A 125 2.58 0.31 -12.74
CA ALA A 125 2.46 1.07 -11.48
C ALA A 125 3.84 1.49 -10.97
N SER A 126 4.79 0.56 -10.86
CA SER A 126 6.18 0.83 -10.47
C SER A 126 6.84 1.88 -11.36
N ARG A 127 6.62 1.82 -12.68
CA ARG A 127 7.17 2.82 -13.61
C ARG A 127 6.58 4.21 -13.38
N GLU A 128 5.28 4.33 -13.14
CA GLU A 128 4.63 5.61 -12.86
C GLU A 128 5.04 6.17 -11.49
N MET A 129 5.16 5.33 -10.46
CA MET A 129 5.73 5.68 -9.16
C MET A 129 7.16 6.23 -9.30
N LYS A 130 8.03 5.52 -10.02
CA LYS A 130 9.41 5.94 -10.29
C LYS A 130 9.50 7.24 -11.09
N LYS A 131 8.52 7.56 -11.94
CA LYS A 131 8.44 8.88 -12.59
C LYS A 131 8.14 9.96 -11.56
N LEU A 132 7.16 9.76 -10.68
CA LEU A 132 6.81 10.76 -9.66
C LEU A 132 7.99 11.04 -8.72
N LEU A 133 8.75 10.02 -8.32
CA LEU A 133 9.97 10.17 -7.53
C LEU A 133 11.06 11.03 -8.21
N LYS A 134 11.10 11.04 -9.55
CA LYS A 134 12.03 11.86 -10.36
C LYS A 134 11.59 13.31 -10.51
N TRP A 135 10.27 13.58 -10.46
CA TRP A 135 9.70 14.91 -10.67
C TRP A 135 9.36 15.65 -9.37
N GLY A 136 9.73 15.08 -8.22
CA GLY A 136 9.61 15.74 -6.91
C GLY A 136 8.22 15.59 -6.32
N ILE A 137 7.91 14.37 -5.88
CA ILE A 137 7.36 14.18 -4.53
C ILE A 137 8.52 14.24 -3.54
#